data_AF-A0AAW3MAC7-F1
#
_entry.id   AF-A0AAW3MAC7-F1
#
_cell.length_a   1.000
_cell.length_b   1.000
_cell.length_c   1.000
_cell.angle_alpha   90.00
_cell.angle_beta   90.00
_cell.angle_gamma   90.00
#
_symmetry.space_group_name_H-M   'P 1'
#
loop_
_entity.id
_entity.type
_entity.pdbx_description
1 polymer ?
#
loop_
_entity_poly.entity_id
_entity_poly.type
_entity_poly.pdbx_seq_one_letter_code
_entity_poly.pdbx_strand_id
1 'polypeptide(L)'
;MTLHAVYRFNDDRAIFLSDFRLTEAGSIQSDSSFKFFSDDEKLGLFLSGDVDLWKVVLQEFNKISCNINLENVLNDDGVFKQHLIDCALNNPHYSVARAIGFLIDDSKKENILFQIEISPGNGAIISPIEKNTCQLIGAGPLIPNLKEKIVQRVQKDIDFFGMDLYQLADGMRKETINAIKSCGATAFAKFGISPVMFVSSLAGSHFVIRGEELTFGKYSDKAPPILAKYAFTTNSQGEKVLIEYNNDLQTREVVLQDVQQILGNSPQDKFDPEQHEKLFDPIKEFPDRSFIHLFHQWVVLANSVASINVVYRSIKKINIIEVGPPGKKIKVLNPLEIIAEGIEVSEEELTLYPDSRNNYILIDESLEKEFDDLVKPANLFNHELLIRYIPNYEEILYKGTME
;
A
#
# COMPACT_ATOMS: atom_id res chain seq x y z
N MET A 1 -3.67 -12.98 0.37
CA MET A 1 -2.70 -12.02 -0.21
C MET A 1 -2.11 -11.21 0.94
N THR A 2 -0.97 -10.54 0.73
CA THR A 2 -0.23 -9.84 1.79
C THR A 2 0.63 -8.75 1.16
N LEU A 3 0.94 -7.67 1.87
CA LEU A 3 2.06 -6.80 1.53
C LEU A 3 3.01 -6.74 2.72
N HIS A 4 4.25 -7.15 2.48
CA HIS A 4 5.38 -6.78 3.32
C HIS A 4 6.38 -6.03 2.48
N ALA A 5 6.92 -4.98 3.06
CA ALA A 5 7.96 -4.19 2.43
C ALA A 5 9.05 -3.90 3.46
N VAL A 6 10.30 -3.92 3.00
CA VAL A 6 11.46 -3.55 3.80
C VAL A 6 12.36 -2.65 2.98
N TYR A 7 12.94 -1.64 3.64
CA TYR A 7 14.04 -0.85 3.10
C TYR A 7 15.25 -1.03 4.01
N ARG A 8 16.35 -1.56 3.47
CA ARG A 8 17.62 -1.70 4.18
C ARG A 8 18.51 -0.52 3.85
N PHE A 9 18.91 0.25 4.86
CA PHE A 9 19.78 1.42 4.65
C PHE A 9 21.24 1.00 4.52
N ASN A 10 21.73 0.26 5.51
CA ASN A 10 23.13 -0.10 5.66
C ASN A 10 23.23 -1.50 6.31
N ASP A 11 24.37 -1.82 6.92
CA ASP A 11 24.57 -3.12 7.58
C ASP A 11 23.58 -3.38 8.70
N ASP A 12 23.23 -2.36 9.49
CA ASP A 12 22.58 -2.54 10.79
C ASP A 12 21.18 -1.92 10.90
N ARG A 13 20.68 -1.21 9.88
CA ARG A 13 19.41 -0.49 9.94
C ARG A 13 18.46 -0.84 8.80
N ALA A 14 17.20 -1.01 9.18
CA ALA A 14 16.10 -1.20 8.25
C ALA A 14 14.76 -0.70 8.81
N ILE A 15 13.84 -0.38 7.91
CA ILE A 15 12.43 -0.13 8.23
C ILE A 15 11.58 -1.14 7.50
N PHE A 16 10.46 -1.51 8.12
CA PHE A 16 9.53 -2.51 7.60
C PHE A 16 8.10 -1.97 7.66
N LEU A 17 7.28 -2.50 6.77
CA LEU A 17 5.86 -2.22 6.65
C LEU A 17 5.13 -3.53 6.42
N SER A 18 4.02 -3.75 7.13
CA SER A 18 3.19 -4.95 7.01
C SER A 18 1.71 -4.60 7.12
N ASP A 19 0.90 -5.28 6.31
CA ASP A 19 -0.55 -5.20 6.38
C ASP A 19 -1.16 -6.29 7.30
N PHE A 20 -2.46 -6.17 7.60
CA PHE A 20 -3.18 -7.09 8.51
C PHE A 20 -4.15 -8.05 7.81
N ARG A 21 -4.29 -7.97 6.48
CA ARG A 21 -5.38 -8.65 5.77
C ARG A 21 -5.12 -10.12 5.52
N LEU A 22 -6.00 -10.99 5.99
CA LEU A 22 -6.08 -12.37 5.53
C LEU A 22 -6.98 -12.45 4.28
N THR A 23 -6.66 -13.35 3.36
CA THR A 23 -7.54 -13.68 2.23
C THR A 23 -7.71 -15.19 2.16
N GLU A 24 -8.92 -15.67 2.37
CA GLU A 24 -9.26 -17.09 2.26
C GLU A 24 -9.74 -17.43 0.83
N ALA A 25 -9.91 -18.73 0.56
CA ALA A 25 -10.48 -19.19 -0.71
C ALA A 25 -11.88 -18.56 -0.93
N GLY A 26 -12.18 -18.15 -2.16
CA GLY A 26 -13.48 -17.52 -2.49
C GLY A 26 -13.56 -16.01 -2.23
N SER A 27 -12.42 -15.31 -2.14
CA SER A 27 -12.32 -13.85 -2.00
C SER A 27 -12.80 -13.29 -0.65
N ILE A 28 -12.91 -14.15 0.35
CA ILE A 28 -13.21 -13.74 1.73
C ILE A 28 -11.99 -13.02 2.30
N GLN A 29 -12.19 -11.84 2.87
CA GLN A 29 -11.12 -10.99 3.40
C GLN A 29 -11.48 -10.47 4.79
N SER A 30 -10.49 -10.52 5.69
CA SER A 30 -10.61 -10.04 7.07
C SER A 30 -9.32 -9.36 7.49
N ASP A 31 -9.39 -8.25 8.21
CA ASP A 31 -8.21 -7.54 8.74
C ASP A 31 -7.91 -8.04 10.15
N SER A 32 -7.52 -9.31 10.26
CA SER A 32 -7.46 -10.06 11.51
C SER A 32 -6.15 -10.84 11.73
N SER A 33 -5.11 -10.59 10.94
CA SER A 33 -3.87 -11.37 10.99
C SER A 33 -2.65 -10.51 11.35
N PHE A 34 -1.93 -10.94 12.38
CA PHE A 34 -0.59 -10.43 12.68
C PHE A 34 0.46 -11.32 12.03
N LYS A 35 0.97 -10.88 10.87
CA LYS A 35 1.81 -11.68 9.97
C LYS A 35 3.30 -11.63 10.34
N PHE A 36 3.61 -11.63 11.64
CA PHE A 36 4.97 -11.57 12.15
C PHE A 36 5.18 -12.69 13.17
N PHE A 37 6.24 -13.48 12.95
CA PHE A 37 6.72 -14.50 13.88
C PHE A 37 8.05 -14.04 14.47
N SER A 38 8.24 -14.28 15.76
CA SER A 38 9.51 -14.01 16.45
C SER A 38 9.92 -15.18 17.33
N ASP A 39 11.22 -15.44 17.38
CA ASP A 39 11.85 -16.43 18.25
C ASP A 39 12.97 -15.77 19.08
N ASP A 40 12.82 -15.83 20.41
CA ASP A 40 13.76 -15.31 21.42
C ASP A 40 14.34 -13.91 21.14
N GLU A 41 13.54 -13.02 20.53
CA GLU A 41 13.94 -11.66 20.10
C GLU A 41 15.11 -11.60 19.11
N LYS A 42 15.72 -12.74 18.75
CA LYS A 42 16.85 -12.84 17.84
C LYS A 42 16.41 -12.92 16.39
N LEU A 43 15.41 -13.75 16.13
CA LEU A 43 14.88 -13.96 14.79
C LEU A 43 13.49 -13.35 14.69
N GLY A 44 13.26 -12.59 13.63
CA GLY A 44 11.92 -12.15 13.24
C GLY A 44 11.65 -12.48 11.78
N LEU A 45 10.42 -12.92 11.47
CA LEU A 45 9.97 -13.29 10.13
C LEU A 45 8.61 -12.61 9.83
N PHE A 46 8.56 -11.82 8.76
CA PHE A 46 7.35 -11.27 8.17
C PHE A 46 6.82 -12.23 7.11
N LEU A 47 5.65 -12.82 7.33
CA LEU A 47 5.18 -14.02 6.62
C LEU A 47 4.16 -13.68 5.52
N SER A 48 4.33 -14.26 4.34
CA SER A 48 3.45 -14.11 3.18
C SER A 48 3.23 -15.45 2.45
N GLY A 49 2.11 -15.57 1.75
CA GLY A 49 1.75 -16.77 0.98
C GLY A 49 0.87 -17.73 1.76
N ASP A 50 1.11 -19.02 1.59
CA ASP A 50 0.29 -20.09 2.18
C ASP A 50 0.43 -20.16 3.70
N VAL A 51 -0.67 -19.90 4.41
CA VAL A 51 -0.71 -19.88 5.88
C VAL A 51 -0.53 -21.28 6.46
N ASP A 52 -1.07 -22.30 5.82
CA ASP A 52 -1.01 -23.67 6.35
C ASP A 52 0.39 -24.26 6.17
N LEU A 53 1.08 -23.93 5.07
CA LEU A 53 2.50 -24.23 4.94
C LEU A 53 3.34 -23.54 6.02
N TRP A 54 3.08 -22.25 6.32
CA TRP A 54 3.77 -21.56 7.42
C TRP A 54 3.51 -22.21 8.77
N LYS A 55 2.31 -22.68 9.06
CA LYS A 55 2.02 -23.42 10.30
C LYS A 55 2.91 -24.68 10.40
N VAL A 56 3.03 -25.45 9.32
CA VAL A 56 3.92 -26.63 9.29
C VAL A 56 5.37 -26.25 9.54
N VAL A 57 5.87 -25.22 8.84
CA VAL A 57 7.26 -24.74 8.99
C VAL A 57 7.54 -24.30 10.43
N LEU A 58 6.60 -23.56 11.04
CA LEU A 58 6.77 -22.97 12.37
C LEU A 58 6.57 -23.97 13.52
N GLN A 59 5.77 -25.03 13.33
CA GLN A 59 5.56 -26.07 14.36
C GLN A 59 6.86 -26.78 14.73
N GLU A 60 7.72 -27.00 13.73
CA GLU A 60 8.99 -27.71 13.88
C GLU A 60 10.16 -26.76 14.17
N PHE A 61 9.93 -25.44 14.08
CA PHE A 61 10.95 -24.41 14.20
C PHE A 61 11.67 -24.42 15.56
N ASN A 62 10.92 -24.67 16.65
CA ASN A 62 11.47 -24.75 18.00
C ASN A 62 12.56 -25.82 18.17
N LYS A 63 12.61 -26.84 17.28
CA LYS A 63 13.63 -27.90 17.35
C LYS A 63 14.99 -27.45 16.81
N ILE A 64 14.99 -26.42 15.95
CA ILE A 64 16.19 -25.95 15.27
C ILE A 64 16.62 -24.55 15.71
N SER A 65 15.73 -23.79 16.35
CA SER A 65 15.91 -22.35 16.53
C SER A 65 17.18 -21.98 17.29
N CYS A 66 17.54 -22.75 18.32
CA CYS A 66 18.76 -22.57 19.11
C CYS A 66 20.06 -22.75 18.31
N ASN A 67 20.00 -23.37 17.13
CA ASN A 67 21.15 -23.61 16.26
C ASN A 67 21.25 -22.57 15.14
N ILE A 68 20.30 -21.66 14.99
CA ILE A 68 20.31 -20.63 13.93
C ILE A 68 21.13 -19.44 14.41
N ASN A 69 22.10 -19.02 13.61
CA ASN A 69 22.99 -17.89 13.92
C ASN A 69 23.41 -17.15 12.64
N LEU A 70 24.09 -16.00 12.79
CA LEU A 70 24.52 -15.17 11.66
C LEU A 70 25.41 -15.90 10.66
N GLU A 71 26.18 -16.90 11.11
CA GLU A 71 27.15 -17.64 10.28
C GLU A 71 26.48 -18.71 9.41
N ASN A 72 25.31 -19.22 9.83
CA ASN A 72 24.64 -20.33 9.14
C ASN A 72 23.28 -19.99 8.51
N VAL A 73 22.66 -18.85 8.85
CA VAL A 73 21.31 -18.51 8.35
C VAL A 73 21.25 -18.33 6.83
N LEU A 74 22.35 -17.92 6.20
CA LEU A 74 22.48 -17.80 4.74
C LEU A 74 23.24 -18.96 4.09
N ASN A 75 23.74 -19.92 4.87
CA ASN A 75 24.53 -21.03 4.35
C ASN A 75 23.61 -22.05 3.64
N ASP A 76 24.04 -22.55 2.49
CA ASP A 76 23.35 -23.60 1.73
C ASP A 76 23.13 -24.88 2.56
N ASP A 77 24.12 -25.24 3.37
CA ASP A 77 24.06 -26.39 4.29
C ASP A 77 23.61 -26.00 5.72
N GLY A 78 23.15 -24.76 5.89
CA GLY A 78 22.69 -24.24 7.18
C GLY A 78 21.42 -24.93 7.66
N VAL A 79 21.32 -25.18 8.97
CA VAL A 79 20.18 -25.88 9.60
C VAL A 79 18.83 -25.25 9.23
N PHE A 80 18.78 -23.92 9.12
CA PHE A 80 17.54 -23.22 8.79
C PHE A 80 17.10 -23.50 7.36
N LYS A 81 18.02 -23.46 6.39
CA LYS A 81 17.70 -23.70 4.98
C LYS A 81 17.31 -25.16 4.74
N GLN A 82 18.03 -26.11 5.34
CA GLN A 82 17.71 -27.53 5.24
C GLN A 82 16.31 -27.83 5.78
N HIS A 83 15.94 -27.26 6.93
CA HIS A 83 14.60 -27.36 7.47
C HIS A 83 13.52 -26.85 6.51
N LEU A 84 13.73 -25.68 5.90
CA LEU A 84 12.79 -25.13 4.92
C LEU A 84 12.67 -25.99 3.67
N ILE A 85 13.79 -26.57 3.19
CA ILE A 85 13.82 -27.50 2.06
C ILE A 85 13.01 -28.76 2.40
N ASP A 86 13.24 -29.37 3.57
CA ASP A 86 12.52 -30.56 4.01
C ASP A 86 11.02 -30.31 4.13
N CYS A 87 10.63 -29.16 4.71
CA CYS A 87 9.23 -28.75 4.74
C CYS A 87 8.63 -28.60 3.34
N ALA A 88 9.35 -27.97 2.40
CA ALA A 88 8.87 -27.77 1.04
C ALA A 88 8.68 -29.10 0.29
N LEU A 89 9.64 -30.03 0.40
CA LEU A 89 9.62 -31.31 -0.30
C LEU A 89 8.55 -32.25 0.24
N ASN A 90 8.34 -32.27 1.56
CA ASN A 90 7.34 -33.13 2.20
C ASN A 90 5.90 -32.64 2.04
N ASN A 91 5.69 -31.39 1.60
CA ASN A 91 4.36 -30.80 1.50
C ASN A 91 4.07 -30.18 0.12
N PRO A 92 4.11 -30.98 -0.98
CA PRO A 92 4.01 -30.47 -2.35
C PRO A 92 2.61 -29.95 -2.74
N HIS A 93 1.59 -30.13 -1.90
CA HIS A 93 0.20 -29.77 -2.19
C HIS A 93 -0.16 -28.32 -1.78
N TYR A 94 0.71 -27.63 -1.05
CA TYR A 94 0.50 -26.22 -0.67
C TYR A 94 0.90 -25.25 -1.79
N SER A 95 0.56 -23.97 -1.59
CA SER A 95 1.04 -22.87 -2.41
C SER A 95 2.36 -22.29 -1.91
N VAL A 96 3.01 -21.48 -2.74
CA VAL A 96 4.28 -20.80 -2.42
C VAL A 96 4.14 -19.95 -1.15
N ALA A 97 5.15 -20.02 -0.28
CA ALA A 97 5.30 -19.19 0.91
C ALA A 97 6.58 -18.35 0.82
N ARG A 98 6.54 -17.12 1.34
CA ARG A 98 7.67 -16.17 1.32
C ARG A 98 7.77 -15.44 2.65
N ALA A 99 8.98 -15.08 3.06
CA ALA A 99 9.18 -14.23 4.22
C ALA A 99 10.30 -13.21 4.01
N ILE A 100 10.18 -12.07 4.70
CA ILE A 100 11.32 -11.18 4.96
C ILE A 100 11.74 -11.47 6.40
N GLY A 101 12.99 -11.86 6.60
CA GLY A 101 13.52 -12.19 7.90
C GLY A 101 14.68 -11.29 8.31
N PHE A 102 14.89 -11.20 9.61
CA PHE A 102 16.11 -10.68 10.20
C PHE A 102 16.62 -11.60 11.30
N LEU A 103 17.92 -11.62 11.50
CA LEU A 103 18.56 -12.28 12.63
C LEU A 103 19.50 -11.30 13.33
N ILE A 104 19.45 -11.25 14.65
CA ILE A 104 20.20 -10.34 15.51
C ILE A 104 21.23 -11.15 16.31
N ASP A 105 22.46 -10.65 16.37
CA ASP A 105 23.47 -11.04 17.34
C ASP A 105 23.66 -9.89 18.34
N ASP A 106 23.06 -10.05 19.53
CA ASP A 106 23.13 -9.02 20.56
C ASP A 106 24.54 -8.84 21.13
N SER A 107 25.38 -9.88 21.06
CA SER A 107 26.76 -9.82 21.56
C SER A 107 27.68 -9.01 20.63
N LYS A 108 27.49 -9.16 19.31
CA LYS A 108 28.25 -8.42 18.29
C LYS A 108 27.60 -7.08 17.94
N LYS A 109 26.35 -6.85 18.37
CA LYS A 109 25.50 -5.71 17.94
C LYS A 109 25.30 -5.67 16.42
N GLU A 110 25.27 -6.84 15.80
CA GLU A 110 25.11 -7.03 14.36
C GLU A 110 23.74 -7.60 14.04
N ASN A 111 23.28 -7.37 12.80
CA ASN A 111 22.13 -8.07 12.26
C ASN A 111 22.32 -8.40 10.79
N ILE A 112 21.52 -9.34 10.32
CA ILE A 112 21.42 -9.69 8.91
C ILE A 112 19.96 -9.73 8.50
N LEU A 113 19.68 -9.19 7.31
CA LEU A 113 18.37 -9.28 6.68
C LEU A 113 18.42 -10.22 5.49
N PHE A 114 17.35 -10.99 5.32
CA PHE A 114 17.24 -11.97 4.26
C PHE A 114 15.79 -12.13 3.81
N GLN A 115 15.61 -12.66 2.61
CA GLN A 115 14.34 -13.10 2.08
C GLN A 115 14.34 -14.62 2.00
N ILE A 116 13.19 -15.23 2.32
CA ILE A 116 12.91 -16.64 2.14
C ILE A 116 11.88 -16.79 1.01
N GLU A 117 12.09 -17.77 0.14
CA GLU A 117 11.09 -18.30 -0.77
C GLU A 117 11.02 -19.83 -0.64
N ILE A 118 9.85 -20.33 -0.24
CA ILE A 118 9.55 -21.75 -0.10
C ILE A 118 8.65 -22.14 -1.28
N SER A 119 9.17 -23.02 -2.13
CA SER A 119 8.45 -23.55 -3.29
C SER A 119 8.07 -25.00 -3.03
N PRO A 120 6.81 -25.30 -2.67
CA PRO A 120 6.33 -26.67 -2.44
C PRO A 120 6.73 -27.63 -3.55
N GLY A 121 7.26 -28.78 -3.16
CA GLY A 121 7.79 -29.82 -4.06
C GLY A 121 9.12 -29.48 -4.75
N ASN A 122 9.64 -28.26 -4.62
CA ASN A 122 10.83 -27.79 -5.33
C ASN A 122 11.97 -27.30 -4.40
N GLY A 123 11.69 -27.12 -3.11
CA GLY A 123 12.69 -26.71 -2.11
C GLY A 123 12.52 -25.27 -1.62
N ALA A 124 13.59 -24.69 -1.06
CA ALA A 124 13.58 -23.35 -0.51
C ALA A 124 14.87 -22.58 -0.82
N ILE A 125 14.74 -21.26 -0.96
CA ILE A 125 15.83 -20.32 -1.20
C ILE A 125 15.85 -19.31 -0.06
N ILE A 126 17.03 -19.03 0.47
CA ILE A 126 17.29 -17.90 1.37
C ILE A 126 18.31 -17.00 0.67
N SER A 127 18.01 -15.72 0.55
CA SER A 127 18.88 -14.74 -0.11
C SER A 127 19.05 -13.49 0.76
N PRO A 128 20.25 -12.90 0.83
CA PRO A 128 20.45 -11.65 1.56
C PRO A 128 19.62 -10.51 0.96
N ILE A 129 19.21 -9.57 1.80
CA ILE A 129 18.63 -8.29 1.34
C ILE A 129 19.75 -7.26 1.30
N GLU A 130 20.03 -6.73 0.11
CA GLU A 130 21.13 -5.81 -0.14
C GLU A 130 20.89 -4.42 0.48
N LYS A 131 21.98 -3.72 0.78
CA LYS A 131 21.94 -2.35 1.31
C LYS A 131 21.41 -1.37 0.27
N ASN A 132 20.76 -0.31 0.74
CA ASN A 132 20.10 0.70 -0.09
C ASN A 132 19.09 0.10 -1.07
N THR A 133 18.43 -0.98 -0.68
CA THR A 133 17.40 -1.61 -1.50
C THR A 133 16.08 -1.71 -0.76
N CYS A 134 15.01 -1.63 -1.54
CA CYS A 134 13.67 -2.01 -1.12
C CYS A 134 13.35 -3.41 -1.61
N GLN A 135 12.82 -4.25 -0.72
CA GLN A 135 12.31 -5.57 -1.05
C GLN A 135 10.82 -5.65 -0.73
N LEU A 136 10.05 -6.26 -1.64
CA LEU A 136 8.62 -6.42 -1.55
C LEU A 136 8.26 -7.91 -1.68
N ILE A 137 7.39 -8.42 -0.81
CA ILE A 137 6.82 -9.77 -0.95
C ILE A 137 5.29 -9.73 -0.86
N GLY A 138 4.66 -10.80 -1.33
CA GLY A 138 3.21 -10.90 -1.47
C GLY A 138 2.70 -10.18 -2.72
N ALA A 139 1.63 -9.39 -2.58
CA ALA A 139 1.01 -8.61 -3.65
C ALA A 139 1.71 -7.27 -3.90
N GLY A 140 2.65 -6.85 -3.04
CA GLY A 140 3.44 -5.62 -3.20
C GLY A 140 4.04 -5.42 -4.59
N PRO A 141 4.74 -6.43 -5.17
CA PRO A 141 5.30 -6.34 -6.52
C PRO A 141 4.29 -6.15 -7.66
N LEU A 142 2.99 -6.39 -7.41
CA LEU A 142 1.93 -6.18 -8.42
C LEU A 142 1.47 -4.72 -8.50
N ILE A 143 1.87 -3.89 -7.53
CA ILE A 143 1.52 -2.46 -7.50
C ILE A 143 2.51 -1.70 -8.40
N PRO A 144 2.04 -0.98 -9.44
CA PRO A 144 2.91 -0.30 -10.38
C PRO A 144 3.91 0.66 -9.71
N ASN A 145 5.19 0.43 -10.00
CA ASN A 145 6.34 1.25 -9.56
C ASN A 145 6.43 1.44 -8.03
N LEU A 146 5.84 0.55 -7.21
CA LEU A 146 5.82 0.73 -5.76
C LEU A 146 7.23 0.73 -5.15
N LYS A 147 8.09 -0.17 -5.62
CA LYS A 147 9.47 -0.30 -5.12
C LYS A 147 10.24 1.00 -5.34
N GLU A 148 10.17 1.56 -6.54
CA GLU A 148 10.83 2.80 -6.93
C GLU A 148 10.30 3.99 -6.14
N LYS A 149 8.97 4.08 -5.99
CA LYS A 149 8.32 5.12 -5.18
C LYS A 149 8.76 5.09 -3.72
N ILE A 150 8.83 3.90 -3.11
CA ILE A 150 9.34 3.75 -1.73
C ILE A 150 10.79 4.22 -1.64
N VAL A 151 11.66 3.80 -2.56
CA VAL A 151 13.08 4.20 -2.56
C VAL A 151 13.21 5.72 -2.66
N GLN A 152 12.49 6.35 -3.60
CA GLN A 152 12.50 7.81 -3.78
C GLN A 152 11.97 8.53 -2.54
N ARG A 153 10.88 8.02 -1.96
CA ARG A 153 10.28 8.58 -0.75
C ARG A 153 11.24 8.53 0.42
N VAL A 154 11.84 7.37 0.68
CA VAL A 154 12.78 7.17 1.79
C VAL A 154 14.00 8.08 1.61
N GLN A 155 14.57 8.16 0.40
CA GLN A 155 15.70 9.05 0.13
C GLN A 155 15.35 10.51 0.40
N LYS A 156 14.18 10.96 -0.06
CA LYS A 156 13.69 12.32 0.22
C LYS A 156 13.53 12.54 1.72
N ASP A 157 12.89 11.61 2.43
CA ASP A 157 12.63 11.76 3.86
C ASP A 157 13.93 11.72 4.69
N ILE A 158 15.00 11.05 4.22
CA ILE A 158 16.34 11.15 4.84
C ILE A 158 16.86 12.59 4.75
N ASP A 159 16.66 13.28 3.63
CA ASP A 159 17.13 14.65 3.47
C ASP A 159 16.38 15.63 4.41
N PHE A 160 15.11 15.35 4.73
CA PHE A 160 14.29 16.19 5.60
C PHE A 160 14.39 15.85 7.09
N PHE A 161 14.40 14.57 7.43
CA PHE A 161 14.29 14.07 8.81
C PHE A 161 15.57 13.37 9.31
N GLY A 162 16.57 13.21 8.45
CA GLY A 162 17.75 12.41 8.76
C GLY A 162 17.40 10.93 8.95
N MET A 163 18.13 10.27 9.86
CA MET A 163 17.95 8.83 10.15
C MET A 163 16.92 8.55 11.25
N ASP A 164 15.85 9.34 11.33
CA ASP A 164 14.70 9.03 12.20
C ASP A 164 13.89 7.88 11.57
N LEU A 165 14.20 6.65 11.99
CA LEU A 165 13.60 5.44 11.43
C LEU A 165 12.06 5.42 11.52
N TYR A 166 11.46 6.11 12.49
CA TYR A 166 10.00 6.18 12.56
C TYR A 166 9.43 7.06 11.44
N GLN A 167 9.97 8.27 11.28
CA GLN A 167 9.53 9.17 10.21
C GLN A 167 9.74 8.56 8.83
N LEU A 168 10.87 7.86 8.63
CA LEU A 168 11.15 7.15 7.38
C LEU A 168 10.15 6.01 7.13
N ALA A 169 9.80 5.22 8.16
CA ALA A 169 8.82 4.15 8.03
C ALA A 169 7.40 4.67 7.78
N ASP A 170 7.00 5.75 8.45
CA ASP A 170 5.71 6.41 8.21
C ASP A 170 5.63 7.03 6.80
N GLY A 171 6.72 7.64 6.33
CA GLY A 171 6.86 8.10 4.95
C GLY A 171 6.66 6.98 3.93
N MET A 172 7.35 5.84 4.14
CA MET A 172 7.21 4.62 3.34
C MET A 172 5.77 4.09 3.36
N ARG A 173 5.09 4.09 4.51
CA ARG A 173 3.67 3.71 4.61
C ARG A 173 2.78 4.64 3.79
N LYS A 174 2.90 5.95 3.98
CA LYS A 174 2.09 6.96 3.26
C LYS A 174 2.26 6.82 1.76
N GLU A 175 3.48 6.62 1.28
CA GLU A 175 3.74 6.39 -0.14
C GLU A 175 3.12 5.08 -0.64
N THR A 176 3.21 4.01 0.16
CA THR A 176 2.59 2.72 -0.18
C THR A 176 1.07 2.84 -0.31
N ILE A 177 0.42 3.47 0.67
CA ILE A 177 -1.03 3.73 0.67
C ILE A 177 -1.41 4.58 -0.56
N ASN A 178 -0.66 5.64 -0.85
CA ASN A 178 -0.90 6.50 -2.00
C ASN A 178 -0.73 5.75 -3.33
N ALA A 179 0.28 4.90 -3.44
CA ALA A 179 0.48 4.06 -4.63
C ALA A 179 -0.68 3.09 -4.84
N ILE A 180 -1.19 2.46 -3.78
CA ILE A 180 -2.37 1.58 -3.87
C ILE A 180 -3.61 2.38 -4.24
N LYS A 181 -3.87 3.53 -3.61
CA LYS A 181 -4.99 4.42 -3.97
C LYS A 181 -4.95 4.84 -5.44
N SER A 182 -3.75 5.08 -5.97
CA SER A 182 -3.56 5.44 -7.38
C SER A 182 -3.95 4.32 -8.37
N CYS A 183 -4.09 3.08 -7.88
CA CYS A 183 -4.58 1.94 -8.64
C CYS A 183 -6.11 1.83 -8.69
N GLY A 184 -6.83 2.75 -8.03
CA GLY A 184 -8.30 2.81 -7.97
C GLY A 184 -8.86 2.51 -6.58
N ALA A 185 -10.11 2.91 -6.33
CA ALA A 185 -10.76 2.79 -5.03
C ALA A 185 -10.78 1.37 -4.46
N THR A 186 -11.01 0.35 -5.30
CA THR A 186 -11.05 -1.04 -4.83
C THR A 186 -9.70 -1.75 -4.87
N ALA A 187 -8.59 -1.03 -5.08
CA ALA A 187 -7.27 -1.63 -5.19
C ALA A 187 -6.88 -2.43 -3.94
N PHE A 188 -7.16 -1.92 -2.73
CA PHE A 188 -6.92 -2.66 -1.48
C PHE A 188 -7.63 -4.03 -1.45
N ALA A 189 -8.90 -4.07 -1.87
CA ALA A 189 -9.65 -5.31 -1.99
C ALA A 189 -9.09 -6.23 -3.07
N LYS A 190 -8.79 -5.69 -4.27
CA LYS A 190 -8.26 -6.46 -5.41
C LYS A 190 -6.91 -7.09 -5.12
N PHE A 191 -6.01 -6.34 -4.47
CA PHE A 191 -4.71 -6.85 -4.03
C PHE A 191 -4.80 -7.69 -2.77
N GLY A 192 -5.92 -7.64 -2.03
CA GLY A 192 -6.08 -8.29 -0.73
C GLY A 192 -5.07 -7.77 0.29
N ILE A 193 -4.88 -6.45 0.32
CA ILE A 193 -4.00 -5.73 1.24
C ILE A 193 -4.88 -4.86 2.13
N SER A 194 -4.58 -4.80 3.42
CA SER A 194 -5.28 -3.92 4.35
C SER A 194 -4.95 -2.44 4.08
N PRO A 195 -5.93 -1.51 4.16
CA PRO A 195 -5.64 -0.07 4.14
C PRO A 195 -4.90 0.39 5.40
N VAL A 196 -4.91 -0.42 6.46
CA VAL A 196 -4.20 -0.18 7.72
C VAL A 196 -2.94 -1.03 7.77
N MET A 197 -1.82 -0.42 8.13
CA MET A 197 -0.51 -1.07 8.14
C MET A 197 0.28 -0.62 9.36
N PHE A 198 1.02 -1.54 9.97
CA PHE A 198 1.97 -1.20 11.01
C PHE A 198 3.37 -1.01 10.46
N VAL A 199 4.14 -0.19 11.16
CA VAL A 199 5.55 0.05 10.88
C VAL A 199 6.43 -0.55 11.96
N SER A 200 7.61 -0.97 11.57
CA SER A 200 8.65 -1.43 12.49
C SER A 200 10.03 -1.05 12.01
N SER A 201 11.00 -1.09 12.91
CA SER A 201 12.38 -0.70 12.62
C SER A 201 13.38 -1.62 13.29
N LEU A 202 14.50 -1.84 12.62
CA LEU A 202 15.65 -2.57 13.11
C LEU A 202 16.85 -1.60 13.16
N ALA A 203 17.58 -1.59 14.28
CA ALA A 203 18.80 -0.80 14.46
C ALA A 203 19.79 -1.54 15.37
N GLY A 204 20.92 -1.97 14.81
CA GLY A 204 21.90 -2.80 15.53
C GLY A 204 21.24 -4.09 16.03
N SER A 205 21.23 -4.31 17.34
CA SER A 205 20.57 -5.47 17.95
C SER A 205 19.15 -5.22 18.48
N HIS A 206 18.49 -4.14 18.03
CA HIS A 206 17.15 -3.79 18.52
C HIS A 206 16.14 -3.79 17.38
N PHE A 207 15.09 -4.58 17.54
CA PHE A 207 13.92 -4.57 16.68
C PHE A 207 12.72 -4.03 17.45
N VAL A 208 11.95 -3.14 16.82
CA VAL A 208 10.80 -2.50 17.45
C VAL A 208 9.63 -2.50 16.47
N ILE A 209 8.52 -3.11 16.90
CA ILE A 209 7.20 -2.92 16.29
C ILE A 209 6.50 -1.80 17.04
N ARG A 210 5.95 -0.82 16.32
CA ARG A 210 5.33 0.36 16.93
C ARG A 210 3.82 0.20 16.91
N GLY A 211 3.23 0.25 18.11
CA GLY A 211 1.83 0.61 18.24
C GLY A 211 1.65 2.10 17.97
N GLU A 212 0.50 2.47 17.41
CA GLU A 212 0.25 3.83 16.97
C GLU A 212 -1.24 4.17 16.97
N GLU A 213 -1.55 5.45 17.18
CA GLU A 213 -2.87 6.04 16.99
C GLU A 213 -2.79 7.05 15.84
N LEU A 214 -3.63 6.86 14.83
CA LEU A 214 -3.71 7.71 13.66
C LEU A 214 -5.05 8.42 13.64
N THR A 215 -5.00 9.73 13.42
CA THR A 215 -6.16 10.62 13.38
C THR A 215 -6.35 11.15 11.97
N PHE A 216 -7.61 11.18 11.52
CA PHE A 216 -7.98 11.67 10.20
C PHE A 216 -9.35 12.36 10.23
N GLY A 217 -9.59 13.25 9.28
CA GLY A 217 -10.89 13.90 9.11
C GLY A 217 -11.80 13.07 8.20
N LYS A 218 -13.02 12.80 8.65
CA LYS A 218 -14.13 12.34 7.79
C LYS A 218 -14.95 13.56 7.39
N TYR A 219 -14.98 13.85 6.09
CA TYR A 219 -15.73 14.97 5.53
C TYR A 219 -16.98 14.44 4.81
N SER A 220 -18.08 15.18 4.93
CA SER A 220 -19.34 14.90 4.26
C SER A 220 -19.94 16.22 3.80
N ASP A 221 -20.58 16.21 2.64
CA ASP A 221 -21.23 17.40 2.10
C ASP A 221 -22.42 17.86 2.96
N LYS A 222 -22.93 16.96 3.83
CA LYS A 222 -24.15 17.15 4.62
C LYS A 222 -23.93 17.26 6.13
N ALA A 223 -22.70 17.08 6.61
CA ALA A 223 -22.41 17.03 8.04
C ALA A 223 -21.07 17.72 8.37
N PRO A 224 -20.91 18.27 9.59
CA PRO A 224 -19.64 18.81 10.03
C PRO A 224 -18.55 17.74 9.99
N PRO A 225 -17.28 18.12 9.76
CA PRO A 225 -16.16 17.19 9.77
C PRO A 225 -16.10 16.41 11.08
N ILE A 226 -16.01 15.09 11.00
CA ILE A 226 -15.84 14.22 12.16
C ILE A 226 -14.36 13.88 12.28
N LEU A 227 -13.80 14.03 13.48
CA LEU A 227 -12.48 13.51 13.78
C LEU A 227 -12.61 12.02 14.08
N ALA A 228 -12.07 11.20 13.18
CA ALA A 228 -12.02 9.76 13.34
C ALA A 228 -10.58 9.32 13.63
N LYS A 229 -10.44 8.21 14.33
CA LYS A 229 -9.13 7.65 14.65
C LYS A 229 -9.14 6.15 14.55
N TYR A 230 -7.98 5.57 14.33
CA TYR A 230 -7.76 4.18 14.61
C TYR A 230 -6.42 3.97 15.29
N ALA A 231 -6.29 2.87 16.03
CA ALA A 231 -5.06 2.51 16.69
C ALA A 231 -4.69 1.04 16.43
N PHE A 232 -3.39 0.78 16.34
CA PHE A 232 -2.80 -0.54 16.48
C PHE A 232 -2.08 -0.57 17.83
N THR A 233 -2.53 -1.43 18.75
CA THR A 233 -2.00 -1.47 20.12
C THR A 233 -2.16 -2.86 20.74
N THR A 234 -1.80 -2.99 22.00
CA THR A 234 -2.07 -4.15 22.82
C THR A 234 -3.24 -3.84 23.77
N ASN A 235 -4.23 -4.72 23.84
CA ASN A 235 -5.35 -4.56 24.78
C ASN A 235 -4.94 -4.96 26.21
N SER A 236 -5.87 -4.86 27.16
CA SER A 236 -5.60 -5.17 28.57
C SER A 236 -5.28 -6.65 28.85
N GLN A 237 -5.57 -7.54 27.90
CA GLN A 237 -5.32 -8.98 27.94
C GLN A 237 -3.94 -9.32 27.34
N GLY A 238 -3.21 -8.34 26.82
CA GLY A 238 -1.93 -8.57 26.16
C GLY A 238 -2.06 -8.96 24.68
N GLU A 239 -3.26 -8.90 24.10
CA GLU A 239 -3.51 -9.25 22.71
C GLU A 239 -3.28 -8.05 21.78
N LYS A 240 -2.76 -8.32 20.59
CA LYS A 240 -2.56 -7.29 19.55
C LYS A 240 -3.92 -6.98 18.91
N VAL A 241 -4.30 -5.72 18.85
CA VAL A 241 -5.62 -5.29 18.39
C VAL A 241 -5.56 -4.09 17.44
N LEU A 242 -6.54 -4.02 16.54
CA LEU A 242 -6.93 -2.81 15.82
C LEU A 242 -8.17 -2.21 16.49
N ILE A 243 -8.16 -0.91 16.78
CA ILE A 243 -9.27 -0.22 17.44
C ILE A 243 -9.71 0.96 16.58
N GLU A 244 -11.00 1.09 16.29
CA GLU A 244 -11.58 2.26 15.61
C GLU A 244 -12.32 3.14 16.62
N TYR A 245 -12.04 4.45 16.56
CA TYR A 245 -12.70 5.47 17.36
C TYR A 245 -13.43 6.48 16.47
N ASN A 246 -14.61 6.90 16.90
CA ASN A 246 -15.33 8.04 16.33
C ASN A 246 -15.63 9.03 17.46
N ASN A 247 -15.13 10.28 17.37
CA ASN A 247 -15.20 11.28 18.44
C ASN A 247 -14.70 10.73 19.80
N ASP A 248 -13.53 10.10 19.80
CA ASP A 248 -12.88 9.47 20.96
C ASP A 248 -13.65 8.32 21.65
N LEU A 249 -14.81 7.93 21.11
CA LEU A 249 -15.52 6.73 21.54
C LEU A 249 -15.06 5.53 20.72
N GLN A 250 -14.61 4.48 21.42
CA GLN A 250 -14.30 3.20 20.79
C GLN A 250 -15.56 2.62 20.17
N THR A 251 -15.53 2.38 18.87
CA THR A 251 -16.65 1.87 18.09
C THR A 251 -16.45 0.43 17.62
N ARG A 252 -15.19 -0.01 17.51
CA ARG A 252 -14.85 -1.35 17.04
C ARG A 252 -13.47 -1.76 17.53
N GLU A 253 -13.33 -3.05 17.83
CA GLU A 253 -12.06 -3.70 18.17
C GLU A 253 -11.93 -5.00 17.37
N VAL A 254 -10.76 -5.22 16.78
CA VAL A 254 -10.44 -6.45 16.04
C VAL A 254 -9.17 -7.04 16.62
N VAL A 255 -9.27 -8.25 17.17
CA VAL A 255 -8.12 -9.00 17.66
C VAL A 255 -7.34 -9.59 16.49
N LEU A 256 -6.03 -9.36 16.49
CA LEU A 256 -5.13 -9.85 15.47
C LEU A 256 -4.55 -11.21 15.89
N GLN A 257 -4.77 -12.22 15.06
CA GLN A 257 -4.28 -13.58 15.29
C GLN A 257 -2.89 -13.76 14.70
N ASP A 258 -1.97 -14.32 15.49
CA ASP A 258 -0.68 -14.78 14.97
C ASP A 258 -0.89 -15.93 13.99
N VAL A 259 -0.01 -16.06 12.99
CA VAL A 259 -0.15 -17.04 11.88
C VAL A 259 -0.38 -18.48 12.37
N GLN A 260 0.26 -18.87 13.47
CA GLN A 260 0.10 -20.21 14.07
C GLN A 260 -1.31 -20.47 14.63
N GLN A 261 -2.05 -19.42 14.98
CA GLN A 261 -3.36 -19.49 15.63
C GLN A 261 -4.53 -19.26 14.68
N ILE A 262 -4.27 -18.90 13.41
CA ILE A 262 -5.33 -18.63 12.43
C ILE A 262 -6.17 -19.87 12.20
N LEU A 263 -7.43 -19.82 12.61
CA LEU A 263 -8.44 -20.83 12.31
C LEU A 263 -9.12 -20.46 10.99
N GLY A 264 -9.17 -21.37 10.02
CA GLY A 264 -9.92 -21.14 8.78
C GLY A 264 -11.38 -20.93 9.14
N ASN A 265 -11.98 -19.81 8.71
CA ASN A 265 -13.24 -19.19 9.16
C ASN A 265 -13.05 -17.90 9.98
N SER A 266 -12.15 -17.01 9.53
CA SER A 266 -12.08 -15.67 10.12
C SER A 266 -13.39 -14.89 9.83
N PRO A 267 -13.93 -14.13 10.79
CA PRO A 267 -15.08 -13.25 10.54
C PRO A 267 -14.79 -12.31 9.36
N GLN A 268 -15.78 -12.09 8.48
CA GLN A 268 -15.65 -11.19 7.33
C GLN A 268 -15.65 -9.71 7.75
N ASP A 269 -14.65 -9.31 8.50
CA ASP A 269 -14.62 -7.98 9.11
C ASP A 269 -13.39 -7.22 8.61
N LYS A 270 -13.58 -6.48 7.50
CA LYS A 270 -12.57 -5.56 6.97
C LYS A 270 -12.48 -4.32 7.85
N PHE A 271 -11.28 -3.94 8.22
CA PHE A 271 -10.96 -2.77 9.01
C PHE A 271 -10.50 -1.65 8.07
N ASP A 272 -11.46 -0.85 7.60
CA ASP A 272 -11.25 0.27 6.66
C ASP A 272 -11.86 1.57 7.22
N PRO A 273 -11.28 2.13 8.29
CA PRO A 273 -11.84 3.29 8.98
C PRO A 273 -11.89 4.54 8.09
N GLU A 274 -10.96 4.66 7.13
CA GLU A 274 -10.89 5.75 6.15
C GLU A 274 -11.74 5.50 4.89
N GLN A 275 -12.46 4.37 4.81
CA GLN A 275 -13.37 4.01 3.72
C GLN A 275 -12.72 4.01 2.32
N HIS A 276 -11.45 3.64 2.24
CA HIS A 276 -10.71 3.60 0.97
C HIS A 276 -11.37 2.71 -0.08
N GLU A 277 -12.03 1.63 0.34
CA GLU A 277 -12.65 0.65 -0.57
C GLU A 277 -14.06 1.05 -1.04
N LYS A 278 -14.64 2.12 -0.49
CA LYS A 278 -16.01 2.57 -0.80
C LYS A 278 -16.07 3.70 -1.83
N LEU A 279 -14.91 4.18 -2.29
CA LEU A 279 -14.84 5.27 -3.25
C LEU A 279 -15.23 4.81 -4.67
N PHE A 280 -15.50 5.77 -5.55
CA PHE A 280 -15.78 5.52 -6.96
C PHE A 280 -14.62 4.76 -7.62
N ASP A 281 -14.94 3.65 -8.31
CA ASP A 281 -13.95 2.83 -9.01
C ASP A 281 -14.21 2.88 -10.53
N PRO A 282 -13.38 3.62 -11.28
CA PRO A 282 -13.54 3.71 -12.73
C PRO A 282 -13.48 2.37 -13.45
N ILE A 283 -12.79 1.37 -12.89
CA ILE A 283 -12.68 0.05 -13.50
C ILE A 283 -14.03 -0.70 -13.43
N LYS A 284 -14.85 -0.42 -12.41
CA LYS A 284 -16.19 -0.98 -12.30
C LYS A 284 -17.17 -0.29 -13.24
N GLU A 285 -17.06 1.04 -13.34
CA GLU A 285 -17.95 1.84 -14.18
C GLU A 285 -17.65 1.68 -15.68
N PHE A 286 -16.37 1.54 -16.02
CA PHE A 286 -15.88 1.46 -17.40
C PHE A 286 -15.08 0.17 -17.63
N PRO A 287 -15.70 -1.02 -17.49
CA PRO A 287 -14.99 -2.30 -17.47
C PRO A 287 -14.33 -2.66 -18.80
N ASP A 288 -14.83 -2.14 -19.91
CA ASP A 288 -14.39 -2.44 -21.27
C ASP A 288 -13.34 -1.48 -21.81
N ARG A 289 -13.00 -0.44 -21.05
CA ARG A 289 -12.00 0.56 -21.45
C ARG A 289 -10.57 0.09 -21.18
N SER A 290 -9.66 0.47 -22.07
CA SER A 290 -8.21 0.29 -21.90
C SER A 290 -7.54 1.50 -21.23
N PHE A 291 -8.19 2.66 -21.25
CA PHE A 291 -7.78 3.88 -20.58
C PHE A 291 -8.98 4.76 -20.24
N ILE A 292 -8.77 5.70 -19.33
CA ILE A 292 -9.67 6.78 -18.98
C ILE A 292 -8.86 8.05 -18.77
N HIS A 293 -9.50 9.20 -18.81
CA HIS A 293 -8.86 10.45 -18.42
C HIS A 293 -9.49 10.98 -17.13
N LEU A 294 -8.68 11.59 -16.28
CA LEU A 294 -9.13 12.30 -15.08
C LEU A 294 -8.95 13.79 -15.32
N PHE A 295 -10.08 14.50 -15.43
CA PHE A 295 -10.15 15.95 -15.44
C PHE A 295 -10.26 16.47 -14.01
N HIS A 296 -9.41 17.42 -13.66
CA HIS A 296 -9.40 18.01 -12.33
C HIS A 296 -9.09 19.51 -12.42
N GLN A 297 -10.06 20.34 -12.02
CA GLN A 297 -9.96 21.79 -11.95
C GLN A 297 -10.24 22.27 -10.54
N TRP A 298 -9.42 23.17 -10.00
CA TRP A 298 -9.67 23.82 -8.71
C TRP A 298 -9.30 25.30 -8.76
N VAL A 299 -9.94 26.06 -7.88
CA VAL A 299 -9.79 27.52 -7.80
C VAL A 299 -9.14 27.89 -6.48
N VAL A 300 -8.12 28.74 -6.55
CA VAL A 300 -7.51 29.37 -5.38
C VAL A 300 -7.90 30.84 -5.39
N LEU A 301 -8.74 31.23 -4.44
CA LEU A 301 -9.19 32.61 -4.31
C LEU A 301 -8.11 33.48 -3.68
N ALA A 302 -8.03 34.73 -4.12
CA ALA A 302 -7.22 35.75 -3.51
C ALA A 302 -7.61 35.90 -2.03
N ASN A 303 -6.61 35.90 -1.16
CA ASN A 303 -6.79 36.03 0.29
C ASN A 303 -5.57 36.75 0.89
N SER A 304 -5.42 36.73 2.21
CA SER A 304 -4.26 37.37 2.87
C SER A 304 -2.89 36.79 2.48
N VAL A 305 -2.86 35.64 1.77
CA VAL A 305 -1.66 34.94 1.33
C VAL A 305 -1.49 34.99 -0.19
N ALA A 306 -2.59 34.96 -0.96
CA ALA A 306 -2.58 35.05 -2.43
C ALA A 306 -3.14 36.40 -2.90
N SER A 307 -2.34 37.17 -3.65
CA SER A 307 -2.74 38.51 -4.13
C SER A 307 -3.69 38.50 -5.34
N ILE A 308 -3.93 37.32 -5.93
CA ILE A 308 -4.66 37.12 -7.18
C ILE A 308 -5.41 35.80 -7.14
N ASN A 309 -6.51 35.70 -7.89
CA ASN A 309 -7.20 34.43 -8.09
C ASN A 309 -6.46 33.60 -9.12
N VAL A 310 -6.32 32.30 -8.86
CA VAL A 310 -5.67 31.37 -9.79
C VAL A 310 -6.56 30.16 -10.00
N VAL A 311 -6.80 29.82 -11.26
CA VAL A 311 -7.47 28.58 -11.65
C VAL A 311 -6.41 27.61 -12.10
N TYR A 312 -6.42 26.42 -11.52
CA TYR A 312 -5.57 25.33 -11.95
C TYR A 312 -6.41 24.26 -12.62
N ARG A 313 -5.87 23.68 -13.69
CA ARG A 313 -6.51 22.57 -14.40
C ARG A 313 -5.47 21.50 -14.69
N SER A 314 -5.89 20.26 -14.60
CA SER A 314 -5.09 19.12 -15.02
C SER A 314 -5.95 18.07 -15.73
N ILE A 315 -5.33 17.43 -16.72
CA ILE A 315 -5.87 16.24 -17.38
C ILE A 315 -4.81 15.17 -17.26
N LYS A 316 -5.22 14.01 -16.74
CA LYS A 316 -4.35 12.86 -16.53
C LYS A 316 -4.88 11.67 -17.28
N LYS A 317 -4.08 11.11 -18.19
CA LYS A 317 -4.38 9.82 -18.80
C LYS A 317 -4.07 8.70 -17.82
N ILE A 318 -4.99 7.76 -17.69
CA ILE A 318 -4.89 6.63 -16.76
C ILE A 318 -5.16 5.37 -17.57
N ASN A 319 -4.13 4.54 -17.74
CA ASN A 319 -4.29 3.25 -18.38
C ASN A 319 -4.95 2.26 -17.42
N ILE A 320 -5.75 1.35 -17.95
CA ILE A 320 -6.28 0.20 -17.22
C ILE A 320 -5.45 -1.01 -17.65
N ILE A 321 -4.64 -1.54 -16.74
CA ILE A 321 -3.74 -2.66 -17.01
C ILE A 321 -4.15 -3.88 -16.21
N GLU A 322 -3.78 -5.07 -16.71
CA GLU A 322 -3.89 -6.31 -15.96
C GLU A 322 -2.56 -6.64 -15.27
N VAL A 323 -2.61 -6.89 -13.97
CA VAL A 323 -1.45 -7.33 -13.17
C VAL A 323 -1.74 -8.65 -12.48
N GLY A 324 -0.71 -9.45 -12.23
CA GLY A 324 -0.82 -10.74 -11.56
C GLY A 324 -0.43 -11.93 -12.42
N PRO A 325 -0.28 -13.12 -11.81
CA PRO A 325 0.08 -14.33 -12.53
C PRO A 325 -1.06 -14.83 -13.43
N PRO A 326 -0.77 -15.69 -14.42
CA PRO A 326 -1.80 -16.34 -15.24
C PRO A 326 -2.90 -16.97 -14.37
N GLY A 327 -4.17 -16.71 -14.73
CA GLY A 327 -5.34 -17.23 -14.00
C GLY A 327 -5.73 -16.44 -12.73
N LYS A 328 -4.94 -15.46 -12.28
CA LYS A 328 -5.26 -14.56 -11.15
C LYS A 328 -4.99 -13.08 -11.47
N LYS A 329 -5.22 -12.70 -12.73
CA LYS A 329 -5.04 -11.32 -13.17
C LYS A 329 -6.13 -10.41 -12.58
N ILE A 330 -5.75 -9.20 -12.21
CA ILE A 330 -6.66 -8.15 -11.75
C ILE A 330 -6.43 -6.88 -12.58
N LYS A 331 -7.53 -6.17 -12.89
CA LYS A 331 -7.46 -4.85 -13.54
C LYS A 331 -7.19 -3.76 -12.51
N VAL A 332 -6.19 -2.93 -12.78
CA VAL A 332 -5.78 -1.80 -11.94
C VAL A 332 -5.55 -0.55 -12.78
N LEU A 333 -5.72 0.63 -12.15
CA LEU A 333 -5.37 1.89 -12.77
C LEU A 333 -3.84 2.05 -12.75
N ASN A 334 -3.28 2.48 -13.87
CA ASN A 334 -1.89 2.85 -14.00
C ASN A 334 -1.81 4.30 -14.49
N PRO A 335 -1.82 5.26 -13.54
CA PRO A 335 -1.76 6.67 -13.88
C PRO A 335 -0.47 7.01 -14.64
N LEU A 336 -0.61 7.68 -15.79
CA LEU A 336 0.51 8.20 -16.57
C LEU A 336 0.82 9.67 -16.20
N GLU A 337 1.47 10.36 -17.13
CA GLU A 337 1.81 11.78 -17.07
C GLU A 337 0.59 12.64 -16.71
N ILE A 338 0.84 13.62 -15.85
CA ILE A 338 -0.12 14.64 -15.46
C ILE A 338 0.23 15.88 -16.25
N ILE A 339 -0.69 16.33 -17.11
CA ILE A 339 -0.58 17.62 -17.78
C ILE A 339 -1.35 18.60 -16.93
N ALA A 340 -0.68 19.63 -16.41
CA ALA A 340 -1.25 20.62 -15.52
C ALA A 340 -0.78 22.03 -15.90
N GLU A 341 -1.65 23.03 -15.70
CA GLU A 341 -1.38 24.44 -15.94
C GLU A 341 -2.20 25.29 -14.95
N GLY A 342 -1.71 26.49 -14.64
CA GLY A 342 -2.41 27.47 -13.82
C GLY A 342 -2.50 28.82 -14.52
N ILE A 343 -3.66 29.47 -14.49
CA ILE A 343 -3.85 30.82 -15.02
C ILE A 343 -4.37 31.76 -13.95
N GLU A 344 -3.86 32.98 -13.98
CA GLU A 344 -4.39 34.08 -13.19
C GLU A 344 -5.69 34.57 -13.83
N VAL A 345 -6.73 34.81 -13.03
CA VAL A 345 -8.03 35.26 -13.52
C VAL A 345 -8.57 36.42 -12.70
N SER A 346 -9.32 37.30 -13.35
CA SER A 346 -10.07 38.36 -12.67
C SER A 346 -11.24 37.80 -11.85
N GLU A 347 -11.82 38.62 -10.97
CA GLU A 347 -12.98 38.24 -10.16
C GLU A 347 -14.21 37.96 -11.06
N GLU A 348 -14.37 38.70 -12.14
CA GLU A 348 -15.45 38.51 -13.11
C GLU A 348 -15.33 37.17 -13.86
N GLU A 349 -14.10 36.79 -14.23
CA GLU A 349 -13.81 35.55 -14.96
C GLU A 349 -13.96 34.29 -14.11
N LEU A 350 -13.91 34.39 -12.77
CA LEU A 350 -14.05 33.24 -11.88
C LEU A 350 -15.34 32.45 -12.11
N THR A 351 -16.41 33.13 -12.51
CA THR A 351 -17.71 32.52 -12.80
C THR A 351 -17.65 31.51 -13.96
N LEU A 352 -16.64 31.61 -14.83
CA LEU A 352 -16.40 30.69 -15.95
C LEU A 352 -15.63 29.43 -15.53
N TYR A 353 -15.03 29.43 -14.33
CA TYR A 353 -14.15 28.38 -13.84
C TYR A 353 -14.64 27.81 -12.50
N PRO A 354 -15.79 27.13 -12.46
CA PRO A 354 -16.25 26.45 -11.26
C PRO A 354 -15.24 25.39 -10.81
N ASP A 355 -15.17 25.15 -9.50
CA ASP A 355 -14.35 24.08 -8.95
C ASP A 355 -14.95 22.72 -9.39
N SER A 356 -14.16 21.92 -10.11
CA SER A 356 -14.63 20.70 -10.78
C SER A 356 -13.55 19.62 -10.69
N ARG A 357 -13.52 18.97 -9.52
CA ARG A 357 -12.48 18.00 -9.16
C ARG A 357 -12.88 16.59 -9.52
N ASN A 358 -11.89 15.81 -9.95
CA ASN A 358 -11.95 14.35 -10.04
C ASN A 358 -13.04 13.80 -10.98
N ASN A 359 -13.26 14.48 -12.10
CA ASN A 359 -14.20 14.02 -13.12
C ASN A 359 -13.51 13.04 -14.06
N TYR A 360 -13.98 11.79 -14.09
CA TYR A 360 -13.53 10.81 -15.06
C TYR A 360 -14.22 11.05 -16.39
N ILE A 361 -13.42 11.18 -17.45
CA ILE A 361 -13.91 11.45 -18.80
C ILE A 361 -13.48 10.33 -19.75
N LEU A 362 -14.34 10.05 -20.71
CA LEU A 362 -14.10 9.07 -21.76
C LEU A 362 -13.86 9.82 -23.07
N ILE A 363 -12.68 9.61 -23.64
CA ILE A 363 -12.36 10.08 -25.00
C ILE A 363 -12.63 8.92 -25.94
N ASP A 364 -13.20 9.20 -27.12
CA ASP A 364 -13.37 8.18 -28.16
C ASP A 364 -11.99 7.63 -28.56
N GLU A 365 -11.86 6.31 -28.66
CA GLU A 365 -10.59 5.64 -29.00
C GLU A 365 -10.09 6.08 -30.39
N SER A 366 -10.99 6.42 -31.31
CA SER A 366 -10.63 6.95 -32.63
C SER A 366 -10.01 8.36 -32.57
N LEU A 367 -10.28 9.12 -31.50
CA LEU A 367 -9.78 10.49 -31.30
C LEU A 367 -8.64 10.58 -30.29
N GLU A 368 -8.33 9.48 -29.58
CA GLU A 368 -7.36 9.44 -28.50
C GLU A 368 -6.01 10.03 -28.90
N LYS A 369 -5.45 9.60 -30.03
CA LYS A 369 -4.14 10.07 -30.48
C LYS A 369 -4.12 11.57 -30.78
N GLU A 370 -5.17 12.08 -31.43
CA GLU A 370 -5.30 13.51 -31.72
C GLU A 370 -5.44 14.31 -30.41
N PHE A 371 -6.21 13.78 -29.46
CA PHE A 371 -6.35 14.38 -28.14
C PHE A 371 -5.02 14.42 -27.38
N ASP A 372 -4.29 13.31 -27.30
CA ASP A 372 -2.99 13.24 -26.62
C ASP A 372 -1.94 14.20 -27.22
N ASP A 373 -1.93 14.36 -28.55
CA ASP A 373 -1.02 15.28 -29.24
C ASP A 373 -1.35 16.76 -28.96
N LEU A 374 -2.62 17.07 -28.69
CA LEU A 374 -3.16 18.41 -28.51
C LEU A 374 -3.28 18.84 -27.05
N VAL A 375 -3.54 17.92 -26.12
CA VAL A 375 -3.64 18.23 -24.69
C VAL A 375 -2.25 18.46 -24.15
N LYS A 376 -1.88 19.73 -24.08
CA LYS A 376 -0.62 20.25 -23.57
C LYS A 376 -0.94 21.41 -22.62
N PRO A 377 -0.01 21.82 -21.74
CA PRO A 377 -0.29 22.88 -20.77
C PRO A 377 -0.90 24.14 -21.41
N ALA A 378 -0.36 24.58 -22.55
CA ALA A 378 -0.86 25.72 -23.33
C ALA A 378 -2.30 25.60 -23.85
N ASN A 379 -2.84 24.37 -23.98
CA ASN A 379 -4.18 24.11 -24.49
C ASN A 379 -5.17 23.71 -23.39
N LEU A 380 -4.73 23.57 -22.13
CA LEU A 380 -5.61 23.13 -21.05
C LEU A 380 -6.78 24.10 -20.83
N PHE A 381 -6.62 25.39 -21.10
CA PHE A 381 -7.67 26.40 -20.95
C PHE A 381 -8.41 26.73 -22.25
N ASN A 382 -8.16 26.00 -23.34
CA ASN A 382 -8.90 26.16 -24.59
C ASN A 382 -10.23 25.40 -24.54
N HIS A 383 -11.31 26.10 -24.17
CA HIS A 383 -12.65 25.51 -24.03
C HIS A 383 -13.19 24.92 -25.34
N GLU A 384 -12.98 25.57 -26.49
CA GLU A 384 -13.43 25.06 -27.80
C GLU A 384 -12.79 23.71 -28.13
N LEU A 385 -11.48 23.60 -27.87
CA LEU A 385 -10.74 22.36 -28.05
C LEU A 385 -11.28 21.27 -27.12
N LEU A 386 -11.48 21.56 -25.84
CA LEU A 386 -11.96 20.56 -24.88
C LEU A 386 -13.40 20.11 -25.16
N ILE A 387 -14.29 21.01 -25.57
CA ILE A 387 -15.67 20.68 -25.98
C ILE A 387 -15.68 19.67 -27.14
N ARG A 388 -14.74 19.82 -28.09
CA ARG A 388 -14.65 18.91 -29.25
C ARG A 388 -14.33 17.46 -28.85
N TYR A 389 -13.56 17.24 -27.79
CA TYR A 389 -13.07 15.90 -27.44
C TYR A 389 -13.68 15.29 -26.20
N ILE A 390 -14.23 16.10 -25.29
CA ILE A 390 -14.78 15.65 -24.01
C ILE A 390 -16.31 15.66 -24.11
N PRO A 391 -16.97 14.50 -24.29
CA PRO A 391 -18.42 14.44 -24.23
C PRO A 391 -18.88 14.97 -22.86
N ASN A 392 -19.82 15.91 -22.86
CA ASN A 392 -20.36 16.56 -21.67
C ASN A 392 -19.38 17.48 -20.93
N TYR A 393 -18.40 18.07 -21.64
CA TYR A 393 -17.50 19.08 -21.06
C TYR A 393 -18.22 20.21 -20.31
N GLU A 394 -19.31 20.72 -20.89
CA GLU A 394 -20.12 21.78 -20.26
C GLU A 394 -20.75 21.29 -18.94
N GLU A 395 -21.26 20.06 -18.90
CA GLU A 395 -21.78 19.48 -17.65
C GLU A 395 -20.67 19.32 -16.61
N ILE A 396 -19.46 18.95 -17.01
CA ILE A 396 -18.32 18.81 -16.09
C ILE A 396 -17.98 20.14 -15.44
N LEU A 397 -18.00 21.24 -16.20
CA LEU A 397 -17.81 22.56 -15.62
C LEU A 397 -19.01 22.95 -14.74
N TYR A 398 -20.24 22.85 -15.25
CA TYR A 398 -21.42 23.43 -14.60
C TYR A 398 -22.17 22.50 -13.64
N LYS A 399 -21.65 21.29 -13.36
CA LYS A 399 -22.23 20.33 -12.40
C LYS A 399 -22.38 20.88 -10.98
N GLY A 400 -21.71 21.96 -10.62
CA GLY A 400 -21.83 22.63 -9.32
C GLY A 400 -22.85 23.78 -9.24
N THR A 401 -23.57 24.10 -10.32
CA THR A 401 -24.53 25.23 -10.35
C THR A 401 -26.01 24.82 -10.43
N MET A 402 -26.31 23.51 -10.41
CA MET A 402 -27.69 22.99 -10.44
C MET A 402 -27.98 21.94 -9.34
N GLU A 403 -27.52 22.18 -8.12
CA GLU A 403 -28.10 21.60 -6.88
C GLU A 403 -28.34 22.67 -5.82
#